data_AF-A0A816DEH2-F1
#
_entry.id   AF-A0A816DEH2-F1
#
_cell.length_a   1.000
_cell.length_b   1.000
_cell.length_c   1.000
_cell.angle_alpha   90.00
_cell.angle_beta   90.00
_cell.angle_gamma   90.00
#
_symmetry.space_group_name_H-M   'P 1'
#
loop_
_entity.id
_entity.type
_entity.pdbx_description
1 polymer ?
#
loop_
_entity_poly.entity_id
_entity_poly.type
_entity_poly.pdbx_seq_one_letter_code
_entity_poly.pdbx_strand_id
1 'polypeptide(L)'
;MGVQSSGKSTLLNLMFGTRLRASAGMCTRGVNIQLLKAEDRSEYDYVVILDSEGVRAPEFSGSEGATWRDNRLATFSILPADATIIMINNEEDTAAREVLPIVMLAYQQSELAAKSTNQLKTKLFFVYTRIDTNEKKSIPATLPYDYLRPENINSLIKLIRDELVDRFARGGVTLRCSEPCPLCGSPCRAAAGHTTDPSEDKRRHDCDYQPSGLFGTYDYNTRQLVSDSCSTNILGNYTFPFTSIRDQRPYSQFGICFPTWKQPPPLTTNANEVGQYIFYHYQNELAQYHKCEPCTNVPSSFNRSLDELEQKQKNVIAGITSE
;
A
#
# COMPACT_ATOMS: atom_id res chain seq x y z
N MET A 1 -12.87 -1.47 9.34
CA MET A 1 -14.28 -1.04 9.31
C MET A 1 -14.37 0.47 9.11
N GLY A 2 -15.47 0.98 8.55
CA GLY A 2 -15.70 2.42 8.35
C GLY A 2 -16.61 2.68 7.14
N VAL A 3 -17.15 3.90 7.00
CA VAL A 3 -18.06 4.26 5.91
C VAL A 3 -17.45 4.02 4.53
N GLN A 4 -18.27 3.90 3.48
CA GLN A 4 -17.77 3.76 2.11
C GLN A 4 -16.85 4.93 1.72
N SER A 5 -15.81 4.63 0.95
CA SER A 5 -14.81 5.60 0.49
C SER A 5 -14.06 6.36 1.60
N SER A 6 -14.01 5.83 2.82
CA SER A 6 -13.19 6.36 3.94
C SER A 6 -11.68 6.08 3.85
N GLY A 7 -11.22 5.38 2.81
CA GLY A 7 -9.79 5.07 2.64
C GLY A 7 -9.29 3.84 3.41
N LYS A 8 -10.18 2.92 3.81
CA LYS A 8 -9.85 1.64 4.49
C LYS A 8 -8.78 0.84 3.75
N SER A 9 -9.08 0.47 2.49
CA SER A 9 -8.20 -0.32 1.64
C SER A 9 -6.89 0.42 1.35
N THR A 10 -6.94 1.75 1.22
CA THR A 10 -5.75 2.60 1.09
C THR A 10 -4.86 2.51 2.33
N LEU A 11 -5.44 2.64 3.53
CA LEU A 11 -4.69 2.55 4.78
C LEU A 11 -4.06 1.17 4.96
N LEU A 12 -4.81 0.10 4.70
CA LEU A 12 -4.29 -1.27 4.82
C LEU A 12 -3.18 -1.55 3.81
N ASN A 13 -3.31 -1.08 2.57
CA ASN A 13 -2.25 -1.15 1.58
C ASN A 13 -0.99 -0.42 2.02
N LEU A 14 -1.14 0.74 2.67
CA LEU A 14 -0.02 1.51 3.20
C LEU A 14 0.63 0.82 4.41
N MET A 15 -0.16 0.27 5.32
CA MET A 15 0.32 -0.34 6.56
C MET A 15 1.01 -1.68 6.34
N PHE A 16 0.48 -2.49 5.42
CA PHE A 16 0.87 -3.89 5.26
C PHE A 16 1.42 -4.23 3.88
N GLY A 17 1.57 -3.23 3.00
CA GLY A 17 2.03 -3.46 1.62
C GLY A 17 1.05 -4.32 0.80
N THR A 18 -0.22 -4.38 1.21
CA THR A 18 -1.25 -5.17 0.54
C THR A 18 -1.65 -4.55 -0.80
N ARG A 19 -2.34 -5.33 -1.63
CA ARG A 19 -2.88 -4.90 -2.94
C ARG A 19 -4.41 -4.94 -2.97
N LEU A 20 -5.04 -4.51 -1.88
CA LEU A 20 -6.48 -4.37 -1.80
C LEU A 20 -6.94 -3.31 -2.82
N ARG A 21 -8.06 -3.54 -3.51
CA ARG A 21 -8.58 -2.56 -4.47
C ARG A 21 -8.97 -1.28 -3.73
N ALA A 22 -8.35 -0.15 -4.08
CA ALA A 22 -8.64 1.16 -3.51
C ALA A 22 -8.90 2.18 -4.63
N SER A 23 -10.04 2.88 -4.57
CA SER A 23 -10.48 3.93 -5.49
C SER A 23 -11.45 4.88 -4.75
N ALA A 24 -11.83 5.99 -5.38
CA ALA A 24 -12.74 6.97 -4.77
C ALA A 24 -14.22 6.51 -4.67
N GLY A 25 -14.59 5.37 -5.30
CA GLY A 25 -15.96 4.81 -5.34
C GLY A 25 -16.14 3.47 -4.61
N MET A 26 -17.19 2.71 -4.94
CA MET A 26 -17.36 1.31 -4.49
C MET A 26 -16.14 0.47 -4.93
N CYS A 27 -15.22 0.18 -4.01
CA CYS A 27 -14.03 -0.61 -4.33
C CYS A 27 -14.13 -2.05 -3.85
N THR A 28 -14.62 -2.21 -2.63
CA THR A 28 -14.70 -3.49 -1.93
C THR A 28 -16.17 -3.87 -1.86
N ARG A 29 -16.56 -4.95 -2.54
CA ARG A 29 -17.86 -5.60 -2.36
C ARG A 29 -17.69 -6.80 -1.42
N GLY A 30 -18.45 -6.84 -0.33
CA GLY A 30 -18.34 -7.88 0.69
C GLY A 30 -17.11 -7.71 1.59
N VAL A 31 -16.31 -8.76 1.73
CA VAL A 31 -15.09 -8.76 2.56
C VAL A 31 -13.95 -9.30 1.72
N ASN A 32 -12.85 -8.56 1.68
CA ASN A 32 -11.60 -9.02 1.11
C ASN A 32 -10.68 -9.49 2.24
N ILE A 33 -10.17 -10.71 2.12
CA ILE A 33 -9.30 -11.33 3.12
C ILE A 33 -7.98 -11.63 2.45
N GLN A 34 -6.90 -11.11 3.03
CA GLN A 34 -5.55 -11.40 2.58
C GLN A 34 -4.76 -12.01 3.74
N LEU A 35 -4.21 -13.20 3.50
CA LEU A 35 -3.29 -13.84 4.43
C LEU A 35 -1.88 -13.36 4.10
N LEU A 36 -1.24 -12.72 5.07
CA LEU A 36 0.17 -12.38 5.00
C LEU A 36 0.94 -13.36 5.88
N LYS A 37 1.97 -13.98 5.32
CA LYS A 37 2.93 -14.71 6.15
C LYS A 37 3.68 -13.68 7.00
N ALA A 38 3.70 -13.90 8.31
CA ALA A 38 4.58 -13.15 9.17
C ALA A 38 5.98 -13.73 8.96
N GLU A 39 6.80 -13.06 8.15
CA GLU A 39 8.18 -13.49 7.95
C GLU A 39 8.97 -13.21 9.24
N ASP A 40 9.59 -14.27 9.77
CA ASP A 40 10.52 -14.28 10.91
C ASP A 40 9.95 -13.86 12.29
N ARG A 41 8.83 -14.45 12.75
CA ARG A 41 8.22 -14.16 14.07
C ARG A 41 7.72 -15.40 14.82
N SER A 42 7.88 -15.44 16.15
CA SER A 42 7.41 -16.55 17.02
C SER A 42 6.01 -16.38 17.58
N GLU A 43 5.41 -15.18 17.50
CA GLU A 43 4.13 -14.87 18.14
C GLU A 43 2.92 -15.10 17.22
N TYR A 44 3.12 -14.92 15.91
CA TYR A 44 2.11 -15.15 14.88
C TYR A 44 2.82 -15.70 13.63
N ASP A 45 2.34 -16.82 13.10
CA ASP A 45 2.83 -17.38 11.83
C ASP A 45 2.26 -16.62 10.62
N TYR A 46 1.06 -16.04 10.80
CA TYR A 46 0.33 -15.35 9.76
C TYR A 46 -0.48 -14.19 10.33
N VAL A 47 -0.61 -13.13 9.53
CA VAL A 47 -1.52 -12.01 9.76
C VAL A 47 -2.65 -12.11 8.73
N VAL A 48 -3.89 -12.26 9.21
CA VAL A 48 -5.07 -12.19 8.35
C VAL A 48 -5.55 -10.75 8.31
N ILE A 49 -5.43 -10.11 7.15
CA ILE A 49 -5.97 -8.78 6.92
C ILE A 49 -7.36 -8.90 6.35
N LEU A 50 -8.31 -8.26 7.02
CA LEU A 50 -9.70 -8.20 6.61
C LEU A 50 -10.04 -6.76 6.22
N ASP A 51 -10.26 -6.54 4.92
CA ASP A 51 -10.80 -5.29 4.39
C ASP A 51 -12.29 -5.47 4.11
N SER A 52 -13.12 -4.76 4.86
CA SER A 52 -14.57 -4.82 4.72
C SER A 52 -15.06 -3.78 3.72
N GLU A 53 -16.16 -4.08 3.04
CA GLU A 53 -16.97 -3.07 2.38
C GLU A 53 -17.36 -1.94 3.36
N GLY A 54 -17.66 -0.77 2.81
CA GLY A 54 -18.13 0.35 3.60
C GLY A 54 -19.53 0.10 4.15
N VAL A 55 -19.73 0.38 5.43
CA VAL A 55 -21.08 0.53 6.00
C VAL A 55 -21.70 1.85 5.50
N ARG A 56 -23.04 1.96 5.55
CA ARG A 56 -23.82 3.10 5.03
C ARG A 56 -23.54 3.39 3.55
N ALA A 57 -23.40 2.32 2.78
CA ALA A 57 -23.18 2.40 1.35
C ALA A 57 -24.40 3.02 0.63
N PRO A 58 -24.26 4.11 -0.16
CA PRO A 58 -25.39 4.83 -0.75
C PRO A 58 -26.31 3.95 -1.60
N GLU A 59 -25.75 2.98 -2.30
CA GLU A 59 -26.48 2.02 -3.14
C GLU A 59 -27.45 1.10 -2.37
N PHE A 60 -27.31 0.98 -1.06
CA PHE A 60 -28.23 0.21 -0.21
C PHE A 60 -29.12 1.11 0.66
N SER A 61 -28.98 2.44 0.57
CA SER A 61 -29.78 3.37 1.37
C SER A 61 -31.28 3.20 1.08
N GLY A 62 -32.09 3.06 2.13
CA GLY A 62 -33.54 2.87 2.03
C GLY A 62 -34.03 1.49 1.57
N SER A 63 -33.12 0.55 1.28
CA SER A 63 -33.48 -0.83 0.93
C SER A 63 -33.82 -1.67 2.18
N GLU A 64 -34.79 -2.58 2.04
CA GLU A 64 -35.14 -3.53 3.08
C GLU A 64 -33.93 -4.45 3.37
N GLY A 65 -33.43 -4.43 4.61
CA GLY A 65 -32.27 -5.23 5.04
C GLY A 65 -30.91 -4.53 5.01
N ALA A 66 -30.82 -3.25 4.61
CA ALA A 66 -29.56 -2.49 4.60
C ALA A 66 -28.87 -2.43 5.97
N THR A 67 -29.63 -2.11 7.03
CA THR A 67 -29.13 -2.08 8.42
C THR A 67 -28.64 -3.46 8.87
N TRP A 68 -29.37 -4.53 8.50
CA TRP A 68 -28.98 -5.89 8.85
C TRP A 68 -27.65 -6.29 8.19
N ARG A 69 -27.47 -5.92 6.92
CA ARG A 69 -26.21 -6.11 6.19
C ARG A 69 -25.04 -5.41 6.87
N ASP A 70 -25.18 -4.13 7.21
CA ASP A 70 -24.12 -3.34 7.83
C ASP A 70 -23.75 -3.87 9.22
N ASN A 71 -24.75 -4.26 10.02
CA ASN A 71 -24.54 -4.90 11.32
C ASN A 71 -23.83 -6.24 11.19
N ARG A 72 -24.22 -7.05 10.20
CA ARG A 72 -23.57 -8.34 9.92
C ARG A 72 -22.11 -8.15 9.52
N LEU A 73 -21.83 -7.17 8.66
CA LEU A 73 -20.47 -6.89 8.17
C LEU A 73 -19.55 -6.41 9.29
N ALA A 74 -20.02 -5.51 10.16
CA ALA A 74 -19.23 -5.02 11.28
C ALA A 74 -19.05 -6.09 12.37
N THR A 75 -20.09 -6.88 12.68
CA THR A 75 -19.97 -8.01 13.62
C THR A 75 -18.89 -8.98 13.15
N PHE A 76 -18.90 -9.32 11.87
CA PHE A 76 -17.90 -10.19 11.26
C PHE A 76 -16.50 -9.55 11.22
N SER A 77 -16.39 -8.24 11.05
CA SER A 77 -15.10 -7.54 10.97
C SER A 77 -14.46 -7.31 12.34
N ILE A 78 -15.27 -7.21 13.40
CA ILE A 78 -14.82 -6.83 14.74
C ILE A 78 -14.59 -8.04 15.64
N LEU A 79 -15.57 -8.92 15.78
CA LEU A 79 -15.52 -9.98 16.80
C LEU A 79 -14.39 -11.01 16.64
N PRO A 80 -14.07 -11.49 15.42
CA PRO A 80 -13.02 -12.50 15.26
C PRO A 80 -11.61 -11.89 15.21
N ALA A 81 -11.47 -10.55 15.13
CA ALA A 81 -10.17 -9.91 14.97
C ALA A 81 -9.41 -9.82 16.30
N ASP A 82 -8.08 -9.91 16.27
CA ASP A 82 -7.26 -9.51 17.42
C ASP A 82 -7.13 -7.97 17.52
N ALA A 83 -7.24 -7.28 16.37
CA ALA A 83 -7.28 -5.83 16.27
C ALA A 83 -8.17 -5.38 15.12
N THR A 84 -8.99 -4.35 15.35
CA THR A 84 -9.85 -3.72 14.34
C THR A 84 -9.57 -2.24 14.22
N ILE A 85 -9.33 -1.77 12.99
CA ILE A 85 -9.24 -0.35 12.66
C ILE A 85 -10.62 0.16 12.21
N ILE A 86 -11.11 1.21 12.87
CA ILE A 86 -12.37 1.89 12.59
C ILE A 86 -12.05 3.27 12.00
N MET A 87 -12.28 3.41 10.70
CA MET A 87 -12.12 4.66 9.97
C MET A 87 -13.37 5.55 10.18
N ILE A 88 -13.15 6.73 10.75
CA ILE A 88 -14.16 7.79 10.93
C ILE A 88 -13.82 8.91 9.96
N ASN A 89 -14.78 9.31 9.12
CA ASN A 89 -14.59 10.40 8.19
C ASN A 89 -15.09 11.71 8.81
N ASN A 90 -14.26 12.75 8.80
CA ASN A 90 -14.43 14.00 9.52
C ASN A 90 -14.70 13.76 11.02
N GLU A 91 -15.75 14.37 11.57
CA GLU A 91 -16.27 14.12 12.92
C GLU A 91 -17.53 13.23 12.91
N GLU A 92 -17.89 12.66 11.76
CA GLU A 92 -19.13 11.89 11.61
C GLU A 92 -18.94 10.44 12.07
N ASP A 93 -19.17 10.20 13.35
CA ASP A 93 -19.06 8.87 13.99
C ASP A 93 -20.37 8.06 13.95
N THR A 94 -21.41 8.54 13.28
CA THR A 94 -22.75 7.94 13.17
C THR A 94 -22.68 6.44 12.85
N ALA A 95 -21.85 6.06 11.87
CA ALA A 95 -21.69 4.66 11.47
C ALA A 95 -21.13 3.76 12.58
N ALA A 96 -20.20 4.27 13.38
CA ALA A 96 -19.67 3.53 14.52
C ALA A 96 -20.70 3.48 15.67
N ARG A 97 -21.40 4.59 15.93
CA ARG A 97 -22.43 4.68 16.98
C ARG A 97 -23.63 3.76 16.74
N GLU A 98 -24.04 3.59 15.50
CA GLU A 98 -25.18 2.71 15.16
C GLU A 98 -24.81 1.23 15.27
N VAL A 99 -23.61 0.86 14.81
CA VAL A 99 -23.26 -0.54 14.63
C VAL A 99 -22.55 -1.14 15.84
N LEU A 100 -21.71 -0.39 16.57
CA LEU A 100 -20.98 -0.92 17.72
C LEU A 100 -21.89 -1.47 18.84
N PRO A 101 -22.98 -0.80 19.26
CA PRO A 101 -23.87 -1.34 20.29
C PRO A 101 -24.46 -2.71 19.90
N ILE A 102 -24.77 -2.89 18.62
CA ILE A 102 -25.32 -4.14 18.08
C ILE A 102 -24.27 -5.25 18.11
N VAL A 103 -23.02 -4.92 17.75
CA VAL A 103 -21.87 -5.85 17.85
C VAL A 103 -21.61 -6.25 19.30
N MET A 104 -21.68 -5.31 20.24
CA MET A 104 -21.51 -5.61 21.68
C MET A 104 -22.63 -6.49 22.21
N LEU A 105 -23.89 -6.21 21.83
CA LEU A 105 -25.03 -7.03 22.22
C LEU A 105 -24.91 -8.47 21.67
N ALA A 106 -24.54 -8.60 20.39
CA ALA A 106 -24.30 -9.89 19.76
C ALA A 106 -23.16 -10.66 20.45
N TYR A 107 -22.09 -9.97 20.84
CA TYR A 107 -20.99 -10.58 21.60
C TYR A 107 -21.43 -11.06 22.98
N GLN A 108 -22.13 -10.22 23.75
CA GLN A 108 -22.61 -10.55 25.11
C GLN A 108 -23.54 -11.78 25.11
N GLN A 109 -24.32 -11.97 24.04
CA GLN A 109 -25.22 -13.12 23.89
C GLN A 109 -24.55 -14.35 23.27
N SER A 110 -23.27 -14.26 22.90
CA SER A 110 -22.53 -15.35 22.27
C SER A 110 -21.75 -16.21 23.27
N GLU A 111 -21.44 -17.45 22.89
CA GLU A 111 -20.54 -18.30 23.66
C GLU A 111 -19.13 -17.72 23.83
N LEU A 112 -18.72 -16.76 22.97
CA LEU A 112 -17.42 -16.09 23.06
C LEU A 112 -17.32 -15.26 24.35
N ALA A 113 -18.40 -14.58 24.75
CA ALA A 113 -18.47 -13.83 26.00
C ALA A 113 -18.53 -14.77 27.22
N ALA A 114 -19.24 -15.89 27.12
CA ALA A 114 -19.32 -16.88 28.21
C ALA A 114 -17.96 -17.54 28.54
N LYS A 115 -17.04 -17.62 27.56
CA LYS A 115 -15.70 -18.21 27.69
C LYS A 115 -14.59 -17.18 28.01
N SER A 116 -14.92 -15.89 28.08
CA SER A 116 -13.98 -14.79 28.36
C SER A 116 -14.49 -13.91 29.51
N THR A 117 -13.68 -12.98 30.03
CA THR A 117 -13.99 -12.16 31.22
C THR A 117 -15.02 -11.05 30.96
N ASN A 118 -16.02 -11.26 30.08
CA ASN A 118 -16.94 -10.24 29.57
C ASN A 118 -16.25 -9.02 28.93
N GLN A 119 -14.96 -9.15 28.58
CA GLN A 119 -14.19 -8.14 27.86
C GLN A 119 -13.96 -8.57 26.43
N LEU A 120 -14.26 -7.66 25.51
CA LEU A 120 -14.01 -7.85 24.09
C LEU A 120 -12.51 -8.09 23.85
N LYS A 121 -12.17 -9.22 23.23
CA LYS A 121 -10.76 -9.59 22.97
C LYS A 121 -10.11 -8.69 21.90
N THR A 122 -10.86 -8.26 20.89
CA THR A 122 -10.35 -7.37 19.84
C THR A 122 -9.98 -6.00 20.40
N LYS A 123 -8.82 -5.48 20.01
CA LYS A 123 -8.45 -4.07 20.24
C LYS A 123 -9.09 -3.18 19.17
N LEU A 124 -9.72 -2.07 19.56
CA LEU A 124 -10.35 -1.13 18.63
C LEU A 124 -9.49 0.12 18.47
N PHE A 125 -9.09 0.42 17.23
CA PHE A 125 -8.34 1.63 16.88
C PHE A 125 -9.23 2.57 16.08
N PHE A 126 -9.50 3.77 16.60
CA PHE A 126 -10.29 4.79 15.91
C PHE A 126 -9.37 5.73 15.14
N VAL A 127 -9.55 5.80 13.82
CA VAL A 127 -8.74 6.61 12.91
C VAL A 127 -9.63 7.64 12.25
N TYR A 128 -9.42 8.92 12.56
CA TYR A 128 -10.18 10.03 12.01
C TYR A 128 -9.49 10.56 10.74
N THR A 129 -10.22 10.68 9.64
CA THR A 129 -9.72 11.19 8.35
C THR A 129 -10.43 12.47 7.96
N ARG A 130 -9.77 13.40 7.25
CA ARG A 130 -10.40 14.64 6.71
C ARG A 130 -11.02 15.58 7.76
N ILE A 131 -10.38 15.73 8.91
CA ILE A 131 -10.83 16.68 9.93
C ILE A 131 -10.55 18.12 9.45
N ASP A 132 -11.58 18.98 9.42
CA ASP A 132 -11.37 20.41 9.18
C ASP A 132 -10.78 21.03 10.45
N THR A 133 -9.55 21.52 10.34
CA THR A 133 -8.80 22.08 11.46
C THR A 133 -9.30 23.48 11.86
N ASN A 134 -10.24 24.09 11.12
CA ASN A 134 -10.73 25.43 11.36
C ASN A 134 -11.98 25.50 12.25
N GLU A 135 -12.76 24.42 12.34
CA GLU A 135 -13.95 24.34 13.20
C GLU A 135 -13.57 23.78 14.58
N LYS A 136 -13.11 24.64 15.49
CA LYS A 136 -12.80 24.31 16.91
C LYS A 136 -14.01 23.92 17.76
N LYS A 137 -15.08 23.37 17.19
CA LYS A 137 -16.28 22.97 17.93
C LYS A 137 -16.48 21.47 17.81
N SER A 138 -15.97 20.77 18.83
CA SER A 138 -16.41 19.45 19.34
C SER A 138 -15.43 18.28 19.33
N ILE A 139 -14.12 18.50 19.20
CA ILE A 139 -13.13 17.43 19.39
C ILE A 139 -12.77 17.29 20.89
N PRO A 140 -12.83 16.07 21.48
CA PRO A 140 -12.45 15.84 22.88
C PRO A 140 -11.01 16.29 23.16
N ALA A 141 -10.84 16.97 24.30
CA ALA A 141 -9.69 17.83 24.65
C ALA A 141 -8.32 17.14 24.83
N THR A 142 -8.10 15.94 24.29
CA THR A 142 -6.81 15.24 24.39
C THR A 142 -6.50 14.54 23.08
N LEU A 143 -5.85 15.22 22.14
CA LEU A 143 -4.85 14.67 21.22
C LEU A 143 -4.09 15.86 20.56
N PRO A 144 -2.73 15.82 20.44
CA PRO A 144 -1.93 16.99 20.06
C PRO A 144 -2.04 17.28 18.57
N TYR A 145 -2.54 18.48 18.25
CA TYR A 145 -3.12 18.86 16.96
C TYR A 145 -2.12 19.43 15.93
N ASP A 146 -0.82 19.44 16.21
CA ASP A 146 0.16 20.15 15.37
C ASP A 146 0.72 19.32 14.18
N TYR A 147 0.40 18.02 14.08
CA TYR A 147 1.03 17.11 13.11
C TYR A 147 0.28 16.92 11.78
N LEU A 148 -0.92 17.48 11.58
CA LEU A 148 -1.81 17.12 10.46
C LEU A 148 -1.90 18.14 9.31
N ARG A 149 -0.99 19.13 9.24
CA ARG A 149 -0.90 20.01 8.05
C ARG A 149 -0.35 19.24 6.83
N PRO A 150 -0.69 19.60 5.57
CA PRO A 150 -0.15 18.96 4.36
C PRO A 150 1.39 18.94 4.32
N GLU A 151 2.01 20.03 4.77
CA GLU A 151 3.47 20.17 4.94
C GLU A 151 4.06 19.27 6.05
N ASN A 152 3.22 18.71 6.92
CA ASN A 152 3.60 17.81 8.00
C ASN A 152 3.17 16.35 7.73
N ILE A 153 2.57 16.01 6.58
CA ILE A 153 2.18 14.63 6.24
C ILE A 153 3.41 13.70 6.24
N ASN A 154 4.52 14.15 5.67
CA ASN A 154 5.77 13.39 5.71
C ASN A 154 6.32 13.27 7.14
N SER A 155 6.12 14.29 7.96
CA SER A 155 6.49 14.30 9.39
C SER A 155 5.61 13.36 10.21
N LEU A 156 4.32 13.25 9.89
CA LEU A 156 3.36 12.34 10.53
C LEU A 156 3.56 10.89 10.07
N ILE A 157 3.80 10.67 8.77
CA ILE A 157 4.21 9.36 8.24
C ILE A 157 5.51 8.95 8.91
N LYS A 158 6.47 9.87 9.06
CA LYS A 158 7.70 9.65 9.78
C LYS A 158 7.45 9.37 11.26
N LEU A 159 6.55 10.08 11.93
CA LEU A 159 6.26 9.87 13.36
C LEU A 159 5.53 8.55 13.62
N ILE A 160 4.57 8.18 12.78
CA ILE A 160 3.91 6.87 12.79
C ILE A 160 4.92 5.79 12.43
N ARG A 161 5.78 6.00 11.43
CA ARG A 161 6.84 5.06 11.06
C ARG A 161 7.87 4.95 12.18
N ASP A 162 8.25 6.01 12.87
CA ASP A 162 9.20 6.02 13.99
C ASP A 162 8.59 5.34 15.23
N GLU A 163 7.30 5.56 15.49
CA GLU A 163 6.56 4.90 16.58
C GLU A 163 6.30 3.41 16.27
N LEU A 164 6.05 3.07 15.00
CA LEU A 164 5.97 1.68 14.55
C LEU A 164 7.35 1.03 14.48
N VAL A 165 8.41 1.73 14.10
CA VAL A 165 9.80 1.24 14.09
C VAL A 165 10.25 0.95 15.52
N ASP A 166 9.96 1.82 16.50
CA ASP A 166 10.31 1.57 17.90
C ASP A 166 9.50 0.41 18.54
N ARG A 167 8.26 0.17 18.08
CA ARG A 167 7.42 -0.96 18.53
C ARG A 167 7.70 -2.27 17.76
N PHE A 168 8.01 -2.22 16.47
CA PHE A 168 8.38 -3.37 15.64
C PHE A 168 9.85 -3.76 15.78
N ALA A 169 10.75 -2.85 16.17
CA ALA A 169 12.14 -3.15 16.52
C ALA A 169 12.22 -4.01 17.79
N ARG A 170 11.30 -3.79 18.75
CA ARG A 170 11.14 -4.66 19.92
C ARG A 170 10.62 -6.07 19.59
N GLY A 171 10.17 -6.30 18.34
CA GLY A 171 9.80 -7.62 17.83
C GLY A 171 10.60 -8.11 16.62
N GLY A 172 11.50 -7.32 16.02
CA GLY A 172 12.37 -7.74 14.91
C GLY A 172 11.82 -7.64 13.47
N VAL A 173 10.94 -6.69 13.12
CA VAL A 173 10.52 -6.44 11.70
C VAL A 173 11.29 -5.24 11.21
N THR A 174 12.05 -5.45 10.15
CA THR A 174 12.67 -4.35 9.41
C THR A 174 11.75 -3.98 8.25
N LEU A 175 11.08 -2.84 8.38
CA LEU A 175 10.35 -2.25 7.26
C LEU A 175 11.31 -2.07 6.07
N ARG A 176 10.82 -1.97 4.83
CA ARG A 176 11.70 -1.60 3.70
C ARG A 176 11.81 -0.10 3.61
N CYS A 177 12.98 0.38 3.18
CA CYS A 177 13.28 1.79 2.97
C CYS A 177 12.17 2.49 2.18
N SER A 178 11.69 1.86 1.11
CA SER A 178 10.59 2.35 0.29
C SER A 178 10.84 3.72 -0.37
N GLU A 179 12.08 4.22 -0.35
CA GLU A 179 12.47 5.37 -1.17
C GLU A 179 12.24 5.00 -2.65
N PRO A 180 11.47 5.79 -3.43
CA PRO A 180 11.14 5.43 -4.80
C PRO A 180 12.32 5.75 -5.73
N CYS A 181 12.61 4.84 -6.66
CA CYS A 181 13.56 5.11 -7.72
C CYS A 181 13.16 6.39 -8.47
N PRO A 182 14.07 7.36 -8.67
CA PRO A 182 13.74 8.65 -9.27
C PRO A 182 13.17 8.57 -10.69
N LEU A 183 13.44 7.48 -11.42
CA LEU A 183 13.03 7.32 -12.81
C LEU A 183 11.87 6.34 -13.01
N CYS A 184 11.89 5.18 -12.36
CA CYS A 184 10.85 4.16 -12.53
C CYS A 184 9.90 4.00 -11.34
N GLY A 185 10.12 4.73 -10.25
CA GLY A 185 9.27 4.68 -9.05
C GLY A 185 9.33 3.37 -8.25
N SER A 186 10.17 2.40 -8.64
CA SER A 186 10.30 1.12 -7.92
C SER A 186 10.87 1.37 -6.52
N PRO A 187 10.30 0.78 -5.45
CA PRO A 187 10.73 1.05 -4.09
C PRO A 187 12.11 0.43 -3.79
N CYS A 188 12.89 1.11 -2.96
CA CYS A 188 14.17 0.61 -2.49
C CYS A 188 14.02 -0.72 -1.73
N ARG A 189 14.87 -1.70 -2.06
CA ARG A 189 14.86 -3.05 -1.49
C ARG A 189 15.59 -3.18 -0.15
N ALA A 190 16.32 -2.14 0.26
CA ALA A 190 17.06 -2.14 1.52
C ALA A 190 16.14 -2.01 2.74
N ALA A 191 16.67 -2.34 3.91
CA ALA A 191 16.04 -2.16 5.20
C ALA A 191 15.70 -0.68 5.48
N ALA A 192 14.60 -0.42 6.18
CA ALA A 192 14.19 0.90 6.62
C ALA A 192 15.22 1.47 7.60
N GLY A 193 15.50 2.76 7.46
CA GLY A 193 16.54 3.42 8.24
C GLY A 193 17.96 3.10 7.80
N HIS A 194 18.18 2.35 6.70
CA HIS A 194 19.54 2.25 6.15
C HIS A 194 20.04 3.65 5.78
N THR A 195 21.29 3.92 6.12
CA THR A 195 21.94 5.15 5.69
C THR A 195 22.42 5.01 4.27
N THR A 196 22.37 6.09 3.51
CA THR A 196 23.02 6.19 2.21
C THR A 196 24.32 6.96 2.33
N ASP A 197 25.34 6.46 1.66
CA ASP A 197 26.61 7.16 1.51
C ASP A 197 27.03 7.01 0.04
N PRO A 198 27.14 8.12 -0.71
CA PRO A 198 27.58 8.10 -2.11
C PRO A 198 28.94 7.43 -2.33
N SER A 199 29.81 7.41 -1.31
CA SER A 199 31.14 6.81 -1.38
C SER A 199 31.16 5.30 -1.12
N GLU A 200 30.06 4.73 -0.59
CA GLU A 200 29.94 3.31 -0.27
C GLU A 200 28.82 2.64 -1.05
N ASP A 201 29.19 1.86 -2.07
CA ASP A 201 28.21 1.20 -2.95
C ASP A 201 27.17 0.38 -2.20
N LYS A 202 27.58 -0.41 -1.19
CA LYS A 202 26.68 -1.28 -0.41
C LYS A 202 25.59 -0.52 0.35
N ARG A 203 25.81 0.77 0.66
CA ARG A 203 24.86 1.61 1.41
C ARG A 203 23.91 2.39 0.50
N ARG A 204 24.13 2.41 -0.81
CA ARG A 204 23.26 3.09 -1.78
C ARG A 204 21.93 2.36 -1.99
N HIS A 205 20.89 3.13 -2.31
CA HIS A 205 19.59 2.60 -2.67
C HIS A 205 19.69 1.72 -3.93
N ASP A 206 18.90 0.65 -3.93
CA ASP A 206 18.83 -0.31 -5.02
C ASP A 206 17.42 -0.87 -5.08
N CYS A 207 16.96 -1.33 -6.23
CA CYS A 207 15.60 -1.84 -6.42
C CYS A 207 15.53 -2.83 -7.57
N ASP A 208 14.47 -3.63 -7.59
CA ASP A 208 14.14 -4.44 -8.75
C ASP A 208 13.44 -3.54 -9.77
N TYR A 209 14.23 -3.02 -10.72
CA TYR A 209 13.79 -2.03 -11.70
C TYR A 209 12.60 -2.54 -12.51
N GLN A 210 11.63 -1.65 -12.73
CA GLN A 210 10.36 -1.94 -13.39
C GLN A 210 10.15 -1.06 -14.64
N PRO A 211 9.18 -1.38 -15.52
CA PRO A 211 8.78 -0.51 -16.62
C PRO A 211 8.50 0.91 -16.12
N SER A 212 9.21 1.91 -16.62
CA SER A 212 9.09 3.29 -16.12
C SER A 212 7.74 3.93 -16.45
N GLY A 213 7.02 3.40 -17.43
CA GLY A 213 5.64 3.81 -17.72
C GLY A 213 4.64 3.49 -16.61
N LEU A 214 4.95 2.58 -15.67
CA LEU A 214 4.16 2.42 -14.43
C LEU A 214 4.21 3.67 -13.54
N PHE A 215 5.30 4.44 -13.66
CA PHE A 215 5.48 5.72 -12.96
C PHE A 215 5.06 6.92 -13.84
N GLY A 216 4.43 6.66 -14.99
CA GLY A 216 3.97 7.67 -15.93
C GLY A 216 5.04 8.20 -16.87
N THR A 217 6.18 7.52 -17.00
CA THR A 217 7.18 7.89 -18.01
C THR A 217 6.67 7.54 -19.41
N TYR A 218 6.72 8.51 -20.31
CA TYR A 218 6.32 8.36 -21.71
C TYR A 218 7.38 8.95 -22.66
N ASP A 219 7.42 8.46 -23.90
CA ASP A 219 8.22 9.03 -24.96
C ASP A 219 7.66 10.40 -25.37
N TYR A 220 8.51 11.42 -25.40
CA TYR A 220 8.07 12.80 -25.63
C TYR A 220 7.45 13.02 -27.03
N ASN A 221 7.94 12.29 -28.04
CA ASN A 221 7.52 12.46 -29.43
C ASN A 221 6.22 11.72 -29.71
N THR A 222 6.13 10.46 -29.29
CA THR A 222 4.96 9.60 -29.56
C THR A 222 3.90 9.71 -28.48
N ARG A 223 4.25 10.27 -27.32
CA ARG A 223 3.44 10.33 -26.10
C ARG A 223 3.12 8.95 -25.53
N GLN A 224 3.76 7.89 -26.01
CA GLN A 224 3.50 6.52 -25.58
C GLN A 224 4.21 6.19 -24.28
N LEU A 225 3.55 5.46 -23.38
CA LEU A 225 4.18 4.92 -22.18
C LEU A 225 5.42 4.07 -22.50
N VAL A 226 6.45 4.18 -21.65
CA VAL A 226 7.71 3.45 -21.79
C VAL A 226 7.63 2.10 -21.09
N SER A 227 7.77 1.00 -21.85
CA SER A 227 7.80 -0.37 -21.33
C SER A 227 9.17 -0.76 -20.75
N ASP A 228 10.21 0.00 -21.06
CA ASP A 228 11.58 -0.22 -20.60
C ASP A 228 11.77 0.08 -19.12
N SER A 229 12.66 -0.69 -18.51
CA SER A 229 13.16 -0.46 -17.16
C SER A 229 14.42 0.41 -17.17
N CYS A 230 14.85 0.90 -16.00
CA CYS A 230 16.12 1.64 -15.93
C CYS A 230 17.32 0.81 -16.42
N SER A 231 17.32 -0.51 -16.21
CA SER A 231 18.36 -1.41 -16.71
C SER A 231 18.33 -1.56 -18.24
N THR A 232 17.16 -1.80 -18.83
CA THR A 232 17.05 -1.94 -20.30
C THR A 232 17.31 -0.62 -21.01
N ASN A 233 16.96 0.51 -20.38
CA ASN A 233 17.28 1.84 -20.90
C ASN A 233 18.79 2.12 -20.97
N ILE A 234 19.61 1.50 -20.11
CA ILE A 234 21.08 1.56 -20.23
C ILE A 234 21.53 0.79 -21.48
N LEU A 235 21.03 -0.43 -21.69
CA LEU A 235 21.40 -1.23 -22.87
C LEU A 235 21.01 -0.54 -24.18
N GLY A 236 19.84 0.10 -24.19
CA GLY A 236 19.35 0.85 -25.35
C GLY A 236 20.00 2.22 -25.56
N ASN A 237 20.94 2.64 -24.70
CA ASN A 237 21.55 3.97 -24.73
C ASN A 237 20.53 5.13 -24.69
N TYR A 238 19.41 4.94 -24.00
CA TYR A 238 18.37 5.97 -23.87
C TYR A 238 18.78 7.06 -22.88
N THR A 239 18.02 8.17 -22.90
CA THR A 239 18.21 9.32 -22.02
C THR A 239 16.98 9.60 -21.15
N PHE A 240 17.18 10.34 -20.07
CA PHE A 240 16.12 10.84 -19.19
C PHE A 240 16.34 12.33 -18.87
N PRO A 241 15.26 13.11 -18.61
CA PRO A 241 15.39 14.48 -18.13
C PRO A 241 15.87 14.50 -16.67
N PHE A 242 16.91 15.28 -16.36
CA PHE A 242 17.43 15.40 -14.99
C PHE A 242 16.98 16.68 -14.30
N THR A 243 17.57 17.84 -14.61
CA THR A 243 17.16 19.12 -14.00
C THR A 243 16.03 19.82 -14.74
N SER A 244 15.86 19.52 -16.02
CA SER A 244 14.80 20.06 -16.86
C SER A 244 14.56 19.16 -18.07
N ILE A 245 13.46 19.38 -18.79
CA ILE A 245 13.17 18.69 -20.07
C ILE A 245 14.30 18.84 -21.10
N ARG A 246 15.08 19.92 -21.04
CA ARG A 246 16.20 20.17 -21.98
C ARG A 246 17.52 19.54 -21.51
N ASP A 247 17.66 19.25 -20.22
CA ASP A 247 18.83 18.61 -19.63
C ASP A 247 18.65 17.09 -19.67
N GLN A 248 18.90 16.52 -20.85
CA GLN A 248 18.85 15.08 -21.08
C GLN A 248 20.17 14.43 -20.66
N ARG A 249 20.09 13.39 -19.83
CA ARG A 249 21.23 12.61 -19.36
C ARG A 249 21.06 11.15 -19.77
N PRO A 250 22.13 10.47 -20.22
CA PRO A 250 22.04 9.05 -20.55
C PRO A 250 21.81 8.23 -19.28
N TYR A 251 21.07 7.13 -19.39
CA TYR A 251 20.84 6.22 -18.25
C TYR A 251 22.15 5.64 -17.67
N SER A 252 23.23 5.59 -18.44
CA SER A 252 24.58 5.23 -17.97
C SER A 252 25.17 6.22 -16.95
N GLN A 253 24.62 7.43 -16.84
CA GLN A 253 24.99 8.43 -15.83
C GLN A 253 24.04 8.45 -14.62
N PHE A 254 23.12 7.49 -14.50
CA PHE A 254 22.14 7.45 -13.42
C PHE A 254 22.76 7.61 -12.02
N GLY A 255 23.80 6.84 -11.69
CA GLY A 255 24.47 6.90 -10.39
C GLY A 255 25.29 8.18 -10.17
N ILE A 256 25.55 8.96 -11.23
CA ILE A 256 26.16 10.29 -11.14
C ILE A 256 25.09 11.33 -10.83
N CYS A 257 23.94 11.26 -11.52
CA CYS A 257 22.79 12.14 -11.30
C CYS A 257 22.10 11.89 -9.95
N PHE A 258 22.09 10.63 -9.49
CA PHE A 258 21.46 10.19 -8.24
C PHE A 258 22.49 9.46 -7.38
N PRO A 259 23.43 10.19 -6.73
CA PRO A 259 24.59 9.60 -6.05
C PRO A 259 24.23 8.69 -4.86
N THR A 260 23.03 8.85 -4.29
CA THR A 260 22.51 7.98 -3.22
C THR A 260 21.96 6.65 -3.74
N TRP A 261 21.83 6.49 -5.06
CA TRP A 261 21.35 5.28 -5.72
C TRP A 261 22.46 4.55 -6.46
N LYS A 262 22.37 3.22 -6.50
CA LYS A 262 23.25 2.39 -7.33
C LYS A 262 22.93 2.60 -8.80
N GLN A 263 23.97 2.51 -9.63
CA GLN A 263 23.81 2.43 -11.08
C GLN A 263 23.05 1.13 -11.42
N PRO A 264 21.92 1.20 -12.16
CA PRO A 264 21.23 0.00 -12.60
C PRO A 264 22.19 -0.89 -13.39
N PRO A 265 22.18 -2.22 -13.16
CA PRO A 265 23.00 -3.10 -13.96
C PRO A 265 22.45 -3.16 -15.39
N PRO A 266 23.30 -3.20 -16.43
CA PRO A 266 22.84 -3.31 -17.82
C PRO A 266 22.13 -4.63 -18.08
N LEU A 267 22.53 -5.72 -17.41
CA LEU A 267 21.83 -7.01 -17.45
C LEU A 267 21.34 -7.36 -16.05
N THR A 268 20.04 -7.60 -15.90
CA THR A 268 19.45 -8.10 -14.66
C THR A 268 18.97 -9.54 -14.85
N THR A 269 19.30 -10.41 -13.89
CA THR A 269 18.72 -11.75 -13.79
C THR A 269 17.33 -11.74 -13.14
N ASN A 270 17.01 -10.65 -12.43
CA ASN A 270 15.80 -10.50 -11.63
C ASN A 270 14.96 -9.36 -12.20
N ALA A 271 14.25 -9.64 -13.29
CA ALA A 271 13.27 -8.71 -13.83
C ALA A 271 12.10 -8.56 -12.84
N ASN A 272 11.56 -7.35 -12.70
CA ASN A 272 10.31 -7.15 -11.95
C ASN A 272 9.12 -7.66 -12.79
N GLU A 273 8.94 -8.99 -12.81
CA GLU A 273 7.96 -9.69 -13.65
C GLU A 273 6.51 -9.29 -13.32
N VAL A 274 6.26 -8.94 -12.07
CA VAL A 274 4.96 -8.45 -11.62
C VAL A 274 4.68 -7.05 -12.17
N GLY A 275 5.68 -6.16 -12.16
CA GLY A 275 5.58 -4.85 -12.80
C GLY A 275 5.38 -4.98 -14.33
N GLN A 276 6.06 -5.91 -14.97
CA GLN A 276 5.89 -6.23 -16.39
C GLN A 276 4.46 -6.69 -16.71
N TYR A 277 3.93 -7.63 -15.92
CA TYR A 277 2.54 -8.08 -16.04
C TYR A 277 1.55 -6.91 -15.90
N ILE A 278 1.71 -6.10 -14.85
CA ILE A 278 0.81 -4.95 -14.60
C ILE A 278 0.85 -3.99 -15.79
N PHE A 279 2.05 -3.67 -16.29
CA PHE A 279 2.19 -2.78 -17.43
C PHE A 279 1.50 -3.34 -18.67
N TYR A 280 1.68 -4.62 -18.99
CA TYR A 280 1.06 -5.23 -20.17
C TYR A 280 -0.47 -5.21 -20.11
N HIS A 281 -1.06 -5.56 -18.96
CA HIS A 281 -2.52 -5.72 -18.84
C HIS A 281 -3.26 -4.41 -18.54
N TYR A 282 -2.59 -3.41 -17.96
CA TYR A 282 -3.24 -2.18 -17.47
C TYR A 282 -2.66 -0.88 -18.05
N GLN A 283 -1.85 -0.96 -19.12
CA GLN A 283 -1.28 0.24 -19.74
C GLN A 283 -2.33 1.22 -20.30
N ASN A 284 -3.52 0.76 -20.67
CA ASN A 284 -4.56 1.64 -21.21
C ASN A 284 -5.10 2.57 -20.11
N GLU A 285 -5.33 2.03 -18.92
CA GLU A 285 -5.76 2.78 -17.74
C GLU A 285 -4.65 3.70 -17.24
N LEU A 286 -3.39 3.24 -17.28
CA LEU A 286 -2.23 4.08 -16.95
C LEU A 286 -2.09 5.25 -17.93
N ALA A 287 -2.28 5.00 -19.22
CA ALA A 287 -2.22 6.02 -20.26
C ALA A 287 -3.27 7.11 -20.03
N GLN A 288 -4.51 6.70 -19.72
CA GLN A 288 -5.59 7.61 -19.35
C GLN A 288 -5.25 8.45 -18.10
N TYR A 289 -4.76 7.80 -17.04
CA TYR A 289 -4.42 8.47 -15.78
C TYR A 289 -3.31 9.52 -15.96
N HIS A 290 -2.25 9.17 -16.69
CA HIS A 290 -1.10 10.05 -16.95
C HIS A 290 -1.32 11.02 -18.12
N LYS A 291 -2.50 10.99 -18.76
CA LYS A 291 -2.84 11.80 -19.94
C LYS A 291 -1.79 11.63 -21.03
N CYS A 292 -1.53 10.39 -21.43
CA CYS A 292 -0.57 10.00 -22.47
C CYS A 292 -1.15 8.82 -23.27
N GLU A 293 -0.38 8.25 -24.20
CA GLU A 293 -0.82 7.16 -25.08
C GLU A 293 -0.32 5.79 -24.57
N PRO A 294 -1.06 4.70 -24.83
CA PRO A 294 -0.58 3.35 -24.55
C PRO A 294 0.70 3.03 -25.34
N CYS A 295 1.55 2.18 -24.77
CA CYS A 295 2.71 1.61 -25.46
C CYS A 295 2.24 0.63 -26.55
N THR A 296 2.62 0.89 -27.80
CA THR A 296 2.27 -0.01 -28.92
C THR A 296 3.17 -1.24 -28.99
N ASN A 297 4.39 -1.16 -28.46
CA ASN A 297 5.41 -2.19 -28.58
C ASN A 297 5.79 -2.75 -27.21
N VAL A 298 4.83 -3.36 -26.51
CA VAL A 298 5.13 -4.04 -25.25
C VAL A 298 5.76 -5.41 -25.55
N PRO A 299 6.89 -5.78 -24.91
CA PRO A 299 7.49 -7.09 -25.10
C PRO A 299 6.50 -8.22 -24.81
N SER A 300 6.41 -9.20 -25.71
CA SER A 300 5.51 -10.36 -25.54
C SER A 300 5.81 -11.16 -24.28
N SER A 301 7.06 -11.11 -23.79
CA SER A 301 7.47 -11.69 -22.52
C SER A 301 6.73 -11.11 -21.31
N PHE A 302 6.06 -9.97 -21.43
CA PHE A 302 5.28 -9.39 -20.33
C PHE A 302 3.88 -10.03 -20.22
N ASN A 303 3.41 -10.68 -21.29
CA ASN A 303 2.13 -11.39 -21.33
C ASN A 303 2.26 -12.75 -20.63
N ARG A 304 2.35 -12.72 -19.30
CA ARG A 304 2.44 -13.91 -18.46
C ARG A 304 1.11 -14.18 -17.79
N SER A 305 0.85 -15.42 -17.40
CA SER A 305 -0.30 -15.73 -16.54
C SER A 305 0.00 -15.37 -15.08
N LEU A 306 -1.04 -15.02 -14.31
CA LEU A 306 -0.92 -14.85 -12.87
C LEU A 306 -0.47 -16.16 -12.20
N ASP A 307 -0.94 -17.31 -12.72
CA ASP A 307 -0.60 -18.64 -12.21
C ASP A 307 0.91 -18.93 -12.32
N GLU A 308 1.54 -18.54 -13.44
CA GLU A 308 2.99 -18.66 -13.62
C GLU A 308 3.77 -17.80 -12.61
N LEU A 309 3.34 -16.56 -12.39
CA LEU A 309 3.96 -15.66 -11.41
C LEU A 309 3.81 -16.20 -9.99
N GLU A 310 2.63 -16.70 -9.65
CA GLU A 310 2.34 -17.28 -8.33
C GLU A 310 3.17 -18.55 -8.09
N GLN A 311 3.26 -19.44 -9.07
CA GLN A 311 4.03 -20.67 -8.96
C GLN A 311 5.53 -20.38 -8.81
N LYS A 312 6.05 -19.40 -9.53
CA LYS A 312 7.46 -18.99 -9.41
C LYS A 312 7.76 -18.38 -8.04
N GLN A 313 6.83 -17.58 -7.51
CA GLN A 313 6.95 -17.01 -6.17
C GLN A 313 6.93 -18.11 -5.09
N LYS A 314 6.05 -19.12 -5.23
CA LYS A 314 6.03 -20.31 -4.36
C LYS A 314 7.35 -21.08 -4.39
N ASN A 315 7.96 -21.25 -5.57
CA ASN A 315 9.23 -21.96 -5.72
C ASN A 315 10.41 -21.21 -5.07
N VAL A 316 10.44 -19.87 -5.17
CA VAL A 316 11.46 -19.05 -4.47
C VAL A 316 11.31 -19.19 -2.95
N ILE A 317 10.08 -19.15 -2.44
CA ILE A 317 9.81 -19.33 -1.01
C ILE A 317 10.23 -20.74 -0.55
N ALA A 318 9.94 -21.77 -1.33
CA ALA A 318 10.33 -23.14 -1.03
C ALA A 318 11.86 -23.35 -1.03
N GLY A 319 12.58 -22.70 -1.96
CA GLY A 319 14.04 -22.76 -2.03
C GLY A 319 14.74 -22.08 -0.84
N ILE A 320 14.18 -20.99 -0.32
CA ILE A 320 14.69 -20.30 0.88
C ILE A 320 14.47 -21.13 2.15
N THR A 321 13.42 -21.96 2.20
CA THR A 321 13.15 -22.86 3.34
C THR A 321 13.99 -24.15 3.36
N SER A 322 14.77 -24.40 2.31
CA SER A 322 15.61 -25.60 2.17
C SER A 322 17.10 -25.38 2.43
N GLU A 323 17.52 -24.13 2.70
CA GLU A 323 18.85 -23.75 3.20
C GLU A 323 18.80 -23.41 4.69
#